data_AF-A0AAF0Q1U4-F1
#
_entry.id   AF-A0AAF0Q1U4-F1
#
_cell.length_a   1.000
_cell.length_b   1.000
_cell.length_c   1.000
_cell.angle_alpha   90.00
_cell.angle_beta   90.00
_cell.angle_gamma   90.00
#
_symmetry.space_group_name_H-M   'P 1'
#
loop_
_entity.id
_entity.type
_entity.pdbx_description
1 polymer ?
#
loop_
_entity_poly.entity_id
_entity_poly.type
_entity_poly.pdbx_seq_one_letter_code
_entity_poly.pdbx_strand_id
1 'polypeptide(L)'
;MHSKVVVGVELVSSSSGFCGLNHRLHHPFLFKTLCCTNNSSSSSSSSSDHKFRFNLGGDRKWKFKDIDASTVQESVNHWLSKTQNFWNEVTSPLVKTVNDKRTSFHDDTQDMEEVFMAEQTVDSQTPNGDLSVAAILSIEQFSRMNGLTGQKMQKIFKALVPESVHSDARSLVEYCCFRFLSKDTSILHPSLKEPAFQRLIFITMLAWEQPYRSRGDSRVKFAEKHSLQLKRRLVGEEAFVRIAPAVAGIADWTTAHNLFKALAGNDRGISFTSWSTYICELLKVHEGRKSYQFQDLSQLHNERILCIASGGKHPVLKWENNMAWPGKLILTDRALYFEAVGLTGKRNTSRLDLTGEGSSIKRTRVGPLGFDFLDSAVSVTSGPQSDTWILEFVDFGGEMRRDVWYACINEVIALYEFIQEFGPEEGDQSVYNVYGSQKGKARAISYATNAVKRLQALQYARKLLEDPTKLVQFSYLQDAPYGDIVLQTLAVNCWGGPLIAKLTDQDYQSGGSPGSTNDATESSSYVFDIDGSVYLQKWMKSPSWASSASLAFWKNPRSKRGIVFSKNLVVADMNLMEKAALICRDKYQVVEKTQATIEAAMIEGIPSNIDLFKVILSLSFSAVSVCNFF
;
A
#
# COMPACT_ATOMS: atom_id res chain seq x y z
N MET A 1 45.21 53.09 9.93
CA MET A 1 45.23 54.18 10.93
C MET A 1 43.89 54.15 11.68
N HIS A 2 43.98 54.24 13.01
CA HIS A 2 42.92 54.25 14.04
C HIS A 2 41.68 55.10 13.68
N SER A 3 40.46 54.92 14.21
CA SER A 3 40.00 54.26 15.44
C SER A 3 38.48 54.08 15.44
N LYS A 4 38.05 52.98 16.08
CA LYS A 4 36.88 52.77 16.97
C LYS A 4 35.64 53.68 16.87
N VAL A 5 34.50 53.01 16.63
CA VAL A 5 33.15 53.39 17.12
C VAL A 5 32.80 52.46 18.29
N VAL A 6 32.27 53.03 19.38
CA VAL A 6 31.77 52.34 20.58
C VAL A 6 30.42 52.96 20.97
N VAL A 7 29.60 52.16 21.66
CA VAL A 7 28.36 52.47 22.42
C VAL A 7 27.09 52.35 21.54
N GLY A 8 26.15 51.42 21.75
CA GLY A 8 25.38 51.10 22.98
C GLY A 8 24.13 52.01 23.03
N VAL A 9 22.89 51.67 23.35
CA VAL A 9 22.22 50.60 24.11
C VAL A 9 20.68 50.76 23.86
N GLU A 10 19.97 49.63 23.83
CA GLU A 10 18.57 49.27 24.22
C GLU A 10 17.31 50.17 24.04
N LEU A 11 16.30 49.51 23.44
CA LEU A 11 14.88 49.30 23.86
C LEU A 11 14.11 50.39 24.62
N VAL A 12 13.00 50.88 24.04
CA VAL A 12 11.72 51.14 24.75
C VAL A 12 10.52 50.91 23.83
N SER A 13 9.46 50.39 24.44
CA SER A 13 8.16 49.93 23.97
C SER A 13 7.07 51.02 23.78
N SER A 14 5.94 50.54 23.22
CA SER A 14 4.52 50.86 23.54
C SER A 14 3.79 52.07 22.93
N SER A 15 2.79 51.70 22.10
CA SER A 15 1.36 52.05 22.12
C SER A 15 0.79 53.40 21.62
N SER A 16 -0.13 53.24 20.66
CA SER A 16 -1.47 53.83 20.50
C SER A 16 -1.68 55.30 20.09
N GLY A 17 -2.50 55.50 19.05
CA GLY A 17 -3.48 56.62 19.00
C GLY A 17 -3.58 57.43 17.70
N PHE A 18 -4.47 57.01 16.79
CA PHE A 18 -5.32 57.77 15.83
C PHE A 18 -5.07 59.27 15.53
N CYS A 19 -4.98 59.64 14.24
CA CYS A 19 -6.06 60.23 13.40
C CYS A 19 -5.52 61.06 12.20
N GLY A 20 -6.17 60.97 11.03
CA GLY A 20 -6.40 62.13 10.14
C GLY A 20 -5.67 62.25 8.77
N LEU A 21 -6.29 61.68 7.72
CA LEU A 21 -6.51 62.24 6.35
C LEU A 21 -5.44 63.11 5.65
N ASN A 22 -4.93 62.67 4.48
CA ASN A 22 -5.46 63.08 3.15
C ASN A 22 -4.70 62.52 1.91
N HIS A 23 -5.50 62.10 0.91
CA HIS A 23 -5.28 62.10 -0.57
C HIS A 23 -4.07 61.32 -1.15
N ARG A 24 -4.19 60.48 -2.20
CA ARG A 24 -4.88 60.66 -3.50
C ARG A 24 -5.03 59.32 -4.28
N LEU A 25 -5.99 59.30 -5.21
CA LEU A 25 -6.42 58.21 -6.10
C LEU A 25 -5.36 57.79 -7.13
N HIS A 26 -5.38 56.52 -7.59
CA HIS A 26 -5.57 56.16 -9.01
C HIS A 26 -5.87 54.65 -9.21
N HIS A 27 -6.74 54.40 -10.18
CA HIS A 27 -7.49 53.18 -10.48
C HIS A 27 -6.69 51.95 -10.98
N PRO A 28 -7.26 50.73 -10.86
CA PRO A 28 -6.71 49.48 -11.37
C PRO A 28 -7.08 49.20 -12.84
N PHE A 29 -6.11 48.72 -13.62
CA PHE A 29 -6.29 48.23 -14.99
C PHE A 29 -6.66 46.74 -15.00
N LEU A 30 -7.83 46.44 -15.57
CA LEU A 30 -8.29 45.13 -16.01
C LEU A 30 -7.87 44.92 -17.48
N PHE A 31 -7.20 43.81 -17.81
CA PHE A 31 -7.07 43.37 -19.20
C PHE A 31 -8.01 42.21 -19.49
N LYS A 32 -8.81 42.42 -20.54
CA LYS A 32 -9.77 41.54 -21.19
C LYS A 32 -9.20 41.25 -22.59
N THR A 33 -9.23 40.01 -23.05
CA THR A 33 -8.96 39.64 -24.46
C THR A 33 -9.86 38.46 -24.76
N LEU A 34 -11.07 38.69 -25.27
CA LEU A 34 -11.51 38.96 -26.64
C LEU A 34 -11.45 37.71 -27.55
N CYS A 35 -12.63 37.10 -27.72
CA CYS A 35 -12.95 36.17 -28.79
C CYS A 35 -13.00 36.91 -30.13
N CYS A 36 -12.43 36.33 -31.17
CA CYS A 36 -12.68 36.74 -32.55
C CYS A 36 -13.11 35.52 -33.37
N THR A 37 -14.31 35.63 -33.95
CA THR A 37 -14.83 34.78 -35.04
C THR A 37 -14.72 35.55 -36.35
N ASN A 38 -14.17 34.94 -37.41
CA ASN A 38 -14.80 34.89 -38.75
C ASN A 38 -13.98 34.08 -39.78
N ASN A 39 -14.65 33.03 -40.27
CA ASN A 39 -14.76 32.43 -41.61
C ASN A 39 -13.60 32.28 -42.62
N SER A 40 -13.47 30.99 -43.01
CA SER A 40 -13.29 30.39 -44.34
C SER A 40 -11.96 30.50 -45.09
N SER A 41 -11.26 29.38 -45.22
CA SER A 41 -11.21 28.59 -46.48
C SER A 41 -10.49 27.24 -46.28
N SER A 42 -10.91 26.29 -47.11
CA SER A 42 -10.65 24.85 -47.15
C SER A 42 -9.20 24.42 -47.37
N SER A 43 -8.78 23.32 -46.73
CA SER A 43 -8.10 22.19 -47.41
C SER A 43 -8.05 20.95 -46.52
N SER A 44 -8.17 19.81 -47.19
CA SER A 44 -8.30 18.43 -46.72
C SER A 44 -7.02 17.82 -46.12
N SER A 45 -7.14 16.97 -45.09
CA SER A 45 -6.75 15.54 -45.14
C SER A 45 -6.75 14.85 -43.75
N SER A 46 -7.42 13.69 -43.74
CA SER A 46 -7.19 12.47 -42.95
C SER A 46 -6.83 12.55 -41.44
N SER A 47 -7.83 12.32 -40.60
CA SER A 47 -7.68 11.81 -39.22
C SER A 47 -7.91 10.29 -39.21
N SER A 48 -6.88 9.51 -38.90
CA SER A 48 -6.97 8.06 -38.71
C SER A 48 -7.39 7.73 -37.27
N ASP A 49 -8.62 7.26 -37.12
CA ASP A 49 -9.13 6.61 -35.91
C ASP A 49 -8.40 5.28 -35.67
N HIS A 50 -7.49 5.22 -34.70
CA HIS A 50 -6.97 3.94 -34.20
C HIS A 50 -7.94 3.33 -33.19
N LYS A 51 -8.96 2.68 -33.74
CA LYS A 51 -9.84 1.74 -33.06
C LYS A 51 -9.03 0.48 -32.72
N PHE A 52 -8.53 0.37 -31.49
CA PHE A 52 -7.85 -0.83 -31.01
C PHE A 52 -8.85 -1.99 -30.93
N ARG A 53 -8.68 -2.97 -31.82
CA ARG A 53 -9.52 -4.16 -31.98
C ARG A 53 -8.84 -5.32 -31.24
N PHE A 54 -9.44 -5.77 -30.14
CA PHE A 54 -9.01 -6.97 -29.42
C PHE A 54 -9.49 -8.22 -30.20
N ASN A 55 -8.55 -9.01 -30.71
CA ASN A 55 -8.83 -10.33 -31.28
C ASN A 55 -8.57 -11.39 -30.20
N LEU A 56 -9.62 -12.09 -29.75
CA LEU A 56 -9.52 -13.27 -28.92
C LEU A 56 -9.70 -14.51 -29.80
N GLY A 57 -8.61 -15.16 -30.17
CA GLY A 57 -8.61 -16.47 -30.83
C GLY A 57 -8.14 -17.54 -29.85
N GLY A 58 -8.95 -18.57 -29.61
CA GLY A 58 -8.57 -19.73 -28.80
C GLY A 58 -9.75 -20.43 -28.14
N ASP A 59 -10.22 -21.49 -28.79
CA ASP A 59 -11.46 -22.24 -28.58
C ASP A 59 -11.53 -22.99 -27.23
N ARG A 60 -12.39 -22.53 -26.30
CA ARG A 60 -13.07 -23.36 -25.29
C ARG A 60 -14.48 -22.81 -25.06
N LYS A 61 -15.44 -23.60 -25.49
CA LYS A 61 -16.88 -23.33 -25.62
C LYS A 61 -17.55 -23.10 -24.24
N TRP A 62 -17.51 -21.88 -23.72
CA TRP A 62 -18.46 -21.39 -22.70
C TRP A 62 -19.42 -20.39 -23.37
N LYS A 63 -20.66 -20.81 -23.61
CA LYS A 63 -21.69 -19.92 -24.15
C LYS A 63 -22.23 -19.03 -23.03
N PHE A 64 -21.65 -17.83 -22.87
CA PHE A 64 -22.41 -16.69 -22.34
C PHE A 64 -23.04 -15.98 -23.53
N LYS A 65 -24.38 -15.92 -23.56
CA LYS A 65 -25.07 -14.90 -24.35
C LYS A 65 -24.84 -13.57 -23.65
N ASP A 66 -24.18 -12.67 -24.37
CA ASP A 66 -24.25 -11.21 -24.34
C ASP A 66 -24.46 -10.56 -22.95
N ILE A 67 -23.36 -10.35 -22.24
CA ILE A 67 -23.25 -9.20 -21.33
C ILE A 67 -22.75 -8.06 -22.21
N ASP A 68 -23.68 -7.18 -22.56
CA ASP A 68 -23.40 -6.02 -23.38
C ASP A 68 -22.62 -4.99 -22.55
N ALA A 69 -21.35 -4.78 -22.93
CA ALA A 69 -20.48 -3.79 -22.33
C ALA A 69 -21.07 -2.37 -22.46
N SER A 70 -21.95 -2.15 -23.44
CA SER A 70 -22.67 -0.90 -23.61
C SER A 70 -23.71 -0.69 -22.51
N THR A 71 -24.37 -1.74 -22.01
CA THR A 71 -25.32 -1.64 -20.88
C THR A 71 -24.61 -1.35 -19.55
N VAL A 72 -23.39 -1.88 -19.36
CA VAL A 72 -22.55 -1.57 -18.20
C VAL A 72 -22.09 -0.12 -18.26
N GLN A 73 -21.62 0.33 -19.43
CA GLN A 73 -21.23 1.73 -19.67
C GLN A 73 -22.43 2.67 -19.52
N GLU A 74 -23.62 2.29 -19.99
CA GLU A 74 -24.88 3.05 -19.86
C GLU A 74 -25.37 3.11 -18.42
N SER A 75 -25.20 2.05 -17.63
CA SER A 75 -25.53 2.08 -16.19
C SER A 75 -24.62 3.04 -15.42
N VAL A 76 -23.32 3.06 -15.78
CA VAL A 76 -22.33 4.00 -15.24
C VAL A 76 -22.59 5.42 -15.75
N ASN A 77 -22.99 5.58 -17.01
CA ASN A 77 -23.30 6.88 -17.60
C ASN A 77 -24.65 7.46 -17.13
N HIS A 78 -25.66 6.62 -16.88
CA HIS A 78 -26.92 7.00 -16.25
C HIS A 78 -26.71 7.38 -14.78
N TRP A 79 -25.74 6.76 -14.12
CA TRP A 79 -25.25 7.22 -12.82
C TRP A 79 -24.53 8.58 -12.94
N LEU A 80 -23.66 8.78 -13.94
CA LEU A 80 -23.00 10.06 -14.20
C LEU A 80 -24.02 11.19 -14.49
N SER A 81 -25.06 10.95 -15.29
CA SER A 81 -26.03 11.97 -15.68
C SER A 81 -26.92 12.44 -14.53
N LYS A 82 -27.27 11.55 -13.59
CA LYS A 82 -27.97 11.94 -12.36
C LYS A 82 -27.08 12.73 -11.40
N THR A 83 -25.77 12.52 -11.45
CA THR A 83 -24.81 13.19 -10.57
C THR A 83 -24.36 14.54 -11.14
N GLN A 84 -24.30 14.69 -12.47
CA GLN A 84 -23.76 15.86 -13.15
C GLN A 84 -24.60 17.14 -12.99
N ASN A 85 -25.91 17.01 -12.73
CA ASN A 85 -26.78 18.17 -12.44
C ASN A 85 -26.49 18.83 -11.08
N PHE A 86 -25.69 18.20 -10.21
CA PHE A 86 -25.34 18.73 -8.88
C PHE A 86 -23.94 19.38 -8.80
N TRP A 87 -23.08 19.22 -9.80
CA TRP A 87 -21.66 19.63 -9.71
C TRP A 87 -21.33 21.02 -10.25
N ASN A 88 -22.31 21.75 -10.81
CA ASN A 88 -22.05 23.09 -11.35
C ASN A 88 -21.92 24.20 -10.28
N GLU A 89 -22.03 23.88 -8.99
CA GLU A 89 -22.00 24.87 -7.90
C GLU A 89 -20.79 24.75 -6.96
N VAL A 90 -19.67 24.18 -7.43
CA VAL A 90 -18.40 24.13 -6.63
C VAL A 90 -17.22 24.82 -7.33
N THR A 91 -17.46 25.53 -8.43
CA THR A 91 -16.43 26.38 -9.05
C THR A 91 -16.69 27.86 -8.75
N SER A 92 -16.23 28.33 -7.59
CA SER A 92 -15.94 29.75 -7.35
C SER A 92 -14.81 29.91 -6.31
N PRO A 93 -13.83 30.81 -6.49
CA PRO A 93 -12.62 30.84 -5.69
C PRO A 93 -12.81 31.53 -4.33
N LEU A 94 -12.22 30.92 -3.30
CA LEU A 94 -12.17 31.40 -1.93
C LEU A 94 -11.29 32.66 -1.81
N VAL A 95 -11.90 33.85 -1.73
CA VAL A 95 -11.27 35.05 -1.14
C VAL A 95 -11.84 35.23 0.25
N LYS A 96 -10.97 35.13 1.27
CA LYS A 96 -11.30 35.34 2.68
C LYS A 96 -11.74 36.79 2.90
N THR A 97 -12.90 36.99 3.51
CA THR A 97 -13.16 38.12 4.40
C THR A 97 -13.90 37.61 5.63
N VAL A 98 -13.38 37.99 6.79
CA VAL A 98 -13.88 37.67 8.13
C VAL A 98 -15.05 38.61 8.44
N ASN A 99 -16.24 38.08 8.69
CA ASN A 99 -17.14 38.56 9.74
C ASN A 99 -18.31 37.58 9.99
N ASP A 100 -18.72 37.52 11.25
CA ASP A 100 -19.70 36.64 11.88
C ASP A 100 -21.01 36.40 11.11
N LYS A 101 -21.37 35.12 10.94
CA LYS A 101 -22.61 34.55 11.50
C LYS A 101 -22.61 33.03 11.40
N ARG A 102 -22.93 32.40 12.53
CA ARG A 102 -23.26 30.98 12.71
C ARG A 102 -24.28 30.54 11.66
N THR A 103 -23.88 29.72 10.69
CA THR A 103 -24.81 28.98 9.82
C THR A 103 -24.41 27.50 9.82
N SER A 104 -25.41 26.69 10.16
CA SER A 104 -25.38 25.25 10.28
C SER A 104 -24.94 24.57 8.99
N PHE A 105 -23.97 23.66 9.10
CA PHE A 105 -23.77 22.59 8.12
C PHE A 105 -25.02 21.70 8.13
N HIS A 106 -25.98 21.98 7.26
CA HIS A 106 -27.11 21.11 6.98
C HIS A 106 -27.05 20.68 5.52
N ASP A 107 -26.91 19.35 5.34
CA ASP A 107 -27.74 18.53 4.45
C ASP A 107 -27.31 18.14 3.02
N ASP A 108 -26.01 18.07 2.69
CA ASP A 108 -25.55 17.50 1.40
C ASP A 108 -25.31 15.97 1.42
N THR A 109 -25.49 15.30 2.57
CA THR A 109 -25.18 13.86 2.72
C THR A 109 -26.39 12.96 2.86
N GLN A 110 -27.58 13.53 3.00
CA GLN A 110 -28.84 12.80 3.11
C GLN A 110 -29.32 12.33 1.72
N ASP A 111 -29.17 13.18 0.69
CA ASP A 111 -29.52 12.89 -0.71
C ASP A 111 -28.70 11.74 -1.32
N MET A 112 -27.43 11.61 -0.93
CA MET A 112 -26.53 10.58 -1.49
C MET A 112 -26.83 9.17 -0.92
N GLU A 113 -27.54 9.08 0.21
CA GLU A 113 -27.85 7.82 0.90
C GLU A 113 -29.21 7.23 0.46
N GLU A 114 -30.12 8.06 -0.06
CA GLU A 114 -31.36 7.59 -0.72
C GLU A 114 -31.05 6.76 -1.98
N VAL A 115 -29.96 7.10 -2.69
CA VAL A 115 -29.49 6.40 -3.90
C VAL A 115 -29.12 4.93 -3.62
N PHE A 116 -28.70 4.57 -2.40
CA PHE A 116 -28.31 3.21 -2.05
C PHE A 116 -29.51 2.26 -1.79
N MET A 117 -30.72 2.79 -1.63
CA MET A 117 -31.85 2.10 -1.00
C MET A 117 -33.04 1.79 -1.93
N ALA A 118 -32.92 2.05 -3.24
CA ALA A 118 -34.08 2.06 -4.14
C ALA A 118 -34.87 0.73 -4.24
N GLU A 119 -34.27 -0.44 -3.96
CA GLU A 119 -35.04 -1.70 -3.82
C GLU A 119 -34.22 -2.79 -3.12
N GLN A 120 -34.62 -3.22 -1.92
CA GLN A 120 -34.04 -4.42 -1.29
C GLN A 120 -34.67 -5.66 -1.94
N THR A 121 -33.85 -6.49 -2.60
CA THR A 121 -34.25 -7.73 -3.25
C THR A 121 -33.72 -8.98 -2.55
N VAL A 122 -32.61 -8.85 -1.81
CA VAL A 122 -31.96 -9.92 -1.07
C VAL A 122 -32.86 -10.36 0.08
N ASP A 123 -32.97 -11.68 0.22
CA ASP A 123 -33.65 -12.25 1.38
C ASP A 123 -32.80 -12.00 2.62
N SER A 124 -33.34 -11.17 3.51
CA SER A 124 -32.68 -10.83 4.78
C SER A 124 -32.70 -11.99 5.76
N GLN A 125 -33.61 -12.97 5.60
CA GLN A 125 -33.69 -14.12 6.48
C GLN A 125 -32.70 -15.19 6.01
N THR A 126 -31.74 -15.52 6.86
CA THR A 126 -30.81 -16.63 6.60
C THR A 126 -30.93 -17.67 7.72
N PRO A 127 -30.48 -18.91 7.49
CA PRO A 127 -30.54 -19.97 8.51
C PRO A 127 -29.88 -19.59 9.85
N ASN A 128 -28.86 -18.73 9.81
CA ASN A 128 -28.08 -18.30 10.97
C ASN A 128 -28.57 -16.98 11.60
N GLY A 129 -29.56 -16.31 10.98
CA GLY A 129 -30.14 -15.07 11.48
C GLY A 129 -30.49 -14.05 10.41
N ASP A 130 -31.07 -12.92 10.84
CA ASP A 130 -31.39 -11.80 9.96
C ASP A 130 -30.12 -11.00 9.62
N LEU A 131 -29.93 -10.72 8.32
CA LEU A 131 -28.81 -9.91 7.83
C LEU A 131 -28.82 -8.50 8.44
N SER A 132 -27.62 -8.04 8.81
CA SER A 132 -27.38 -6.66 9.23
C SER A 132 -27.63 -5.68 8.08
N VAL A 133 -27.90 -4.42 8.41
CA VAL A 133 -28.08 -3.37 7.39
C VAL A 133 -26.82 -3.23 6.52
N ALA A 134 -25.64 -3.34 7.13
CA ALA A 134 -24.36 -3.31 6.41
C ALA A 134 -24.26 -4.46 5.40
N ALA A 135 -24.64 -5.68 5.80
CA ALA A 135 -24.62 -6.85 4.92
C ALA A 135 -25.60 -6.72 3.75
N ILE A 136 -26.83 -6.28 4.01
CA ILE A 136 -27.83 -6.03 2.96
C ILE A 136 -27.30 -5.00 1.96
N LEU A 137 -26.79 -3.86 2.45
CA LEU A 137 -26.22 -2.81 1.61
C LEU A 137 -25.05 -3.32 0.77
N SER A 138 -24.09 -4.02 1.38
CA SER A 138 -22.92 -4.56 0.67
C SER A 138 -23.34 -5.55 -0.42
N ILE A 139 -24.20 -6.52 -0.08
CA ILE A 139 -24.68 -7.54 -1.03
C ILE A 139 -25.44 -6.90 -2.19
N GLU A 140 -26.37 -6.00 -1.91
CA GLU A 140 -27.16 -5.35 -2.96
C GLU A 140 -26.30 -4.54 -3.90
N GLN A 141 -25.42 -3.70 -3.36
CA GLN A 141 -24.60 -2.81 -4.18
C GLN A 141 -23.63 -3.59 -5.05
N PHE A 142 -22.90 -4.55 -4.48
CA PHE A 142 -22.02 -5.39 -5.28
C PHE A 142 -22.79 -6.27 -6.27
N SER A 143 -24.02 -6.68 -5.96
CA SER A 143 -24.86 -7.39 -6.92
C SER A 143 -25.20 -6.50 -8.12
N ARG A 144 -25.62 -5.25 -7.87
CA ARG A 144 -25.94 -4.27 -8.93
C ARG A 144 -24.73 -3.94 -9.78
N MET A 145 -23.57 -3.73 -9.16
CA MET A 145 -22.29 -3.53 -9.87
C MET A 145 -21.87 -4.77 -10.68
N ASN A 146 -22.39 -5.96 -10.35
CA ASN A 146 -22.24 -7.17 -11.14
C ASN A 146 -23.31 -7.37 -12.21
N GLY A 147 -24.28 -6.45 -12.35
CA GLY A 147 -25.42 -6.57 -13.28
C GLY A 147 -26.51 -7.54 -12.80
N LEU A 148 -26.57 -7.83 -11.50
CA LEU A 148 -27.52 -8.77 -10.88
C LEU A 148 -28.31 -8.09 -9.75
N THR A 149 -29.45 -8.67 -9.38
CA THR A 149 -30.14 -8.31 -8.14
C THR A 149 -29.54 -9.10 -6.97
N GLY A 150 -29.62 -8.58 -5.75
CA GLY A 150 -29.20 -9.29 -4.54
C GLY A 150 -29.83 -10.68 -4.43
N GLN A 151 -31.12 -10.81 -4.77
CA GLN A 151 -31.82 -12.09 -4.78
C GLN A 151 -31.19 -13.11 -5.75
N LYS A 152 -30.89 -12.68 -6.99
CA LYS A 152 -30.28 -13.55 -8.00
C LYS A 152 -28.87 -13.95 -7.59
N MET A 153 -28.09 -13.01 -7.04
CA MET A 153 -26.74 -13.28 -6.53
C MET A 153 -26.77 -14.33 -5.41
N GLN A 154 -27.67 -14.18 -4.43
CA GLN A 154 -27.84 -15.12 -3.33
C GLN A 154 -28.25 -16.51 -3.81
N LYS A 155 -29.13 -16.62 -4.81
CA LYS A 155 -29.53 -17.90 -5.42
C LYS A 155 -28.35 -18.59 -6.12
N ILE A 156 -27.57 -17.84 -6.91
CA ILE A 156 -26.38 -18.37 -7.58
C ILE A 156 -25.38 -18.87 -6.54
N PHE A 157 -25.11 -18.09 -5.49
CA PHE A 157 -24.20 -18.50 -4.42
C PHE A 157 -24.64 -19.80 -3.75
N LYS A 158 -25.91 -19.92 -3.34
CA LYS A 158 -26.48 -21.14 -2.76
C LYS A 158 -26.33 -22.37 -3.67
N ALA A 159 -26.35 -22.19 -4.99
CA ALA A 159 -26.18 -23.28 -5.94
C ALA A 159 -24.71 -23.70 -6.15
N LEU A 160 -23.74 -22.84 -5.84
CA LEU A 160 -22.31 -23.08 -6.09
C LEU A 160 -21.57 -23.72 -4.92
N VAL A 161 -22.06 -23.56 -3.69
CA VAL A 161 -21.35 -23.97 -2.47
C VAL A 161 -22.18 -24.88 -1.57
N PRO A 162 -21.54 -25.73 -0.75
CA PRO A 162 -22.23 -26.56 0.25
C PRO A 162 -22.99 -25.72 1.29
N GLU A 163 -23.95 -26.37 1.98
CA GLU A 163 -24.80 -25.74 2.99
C GLU A 163 -24.05 -25.13 4.17
N SER A 164 -22.93 -25.74 4.57
CA SER A 164 -22.05 -25.18 5.60
C SER A 164 -21.45 -23.83 5.24
N VAL A 165 -21.29 -23.53 3.93
CA VAL A 165 -20.69 -22.29 3.44
C VAL A 165 -21.76 -21.27 3.10
N HIS A 166 -22.86 -21.68 2.47
CA HIS A 166 -23.91 -20.72 2.11
C HIS A 166 -24.80 -20.28 3.29
N SER A 167 -24.73 -20.96 4.43
CA SER A 167 -25.38 -20.52 5.67
C SER A 167 -24.65 -19.36 6.34
N ASP A 168 -23.35 -19.22 6.12
CA ASP A 168 -22.54 -18.11 6.63
C ASP A 168 -22.68 -16.87 5.73
N ALA A 169 -23.23 -15.80 6.31
CA ALA A 169 -23.43 -14.54 5.63
C ALA A 169 -22.11 -13.83 5.30
N ARG A 170 -20.99 -14.10 6.02
CA ARG A 170 -19.67 -13.57 5.65
C ARG A 170 -19.26 -14.08 4.28
N SER A 171 -19.44 -15.37 4.04
CA SER A 171 -19.13 -16.01 2.76
C SER A 171 -19.94 -15.40 1.61
N LEU A 172 -21.20 -15.03 1.85
CA LEU A 172 -22.02 -14.33 0.85
C LEU A 172 -21.53 -12.90 0.59
N VAL A 173 -21.17 -12.15 1.63
CA VAL A 173 -20.59 -10.79 1.50
C VAL A 173 -19.28 -10.84 0.71
N GLU A 174 -18.39 -11.78 1.05
CA GLU A 174 -17.14 -12.04 0.32
C GLU A 174 -17.42 -12.39 -1.13
N TYR A 175 -18.34 -13.31 -1.41
CA TYR A 175 -18.68 -13.72 -2.77
C TYR A 175 -19.12 -12.54 -3.64
N CYS A 176 -20.01 -11.69 -3.14
CA CYS A 176 -20.49 -10.52 -3.87
C CYS A 176 -19.35 -9.53 -4.16
N CYS A 177 -18.53 -9.22 -3.15
CA CYS A 177 -17.41 -8.30 -3.24
C CYS A 177 -16.31 -8.84 -4.17
N PHE A 178 -15.83 -10.05 -3.93
CA PHE A 178 -14.71 -10.64 -4.67
C PHE A 178 -15.05 -10.93 -6.11
N ARG A 179 -16.30 -11.31 -6.41
CA ARG A 179 -16.77 -11.45 -7.80
C ARG A 179 -16.71 -10.14 -8.59
N PHE A 180 -16.98 -9.01 -7.93
CA PHE A 180 -16.84 -7.70 -8.55
C PHE A 180 -15.35 -7.38 -8.77
N LEU A 181 -14.55 -7.50 -7.71
CA LEU A 181 -13.12 -7.17 -7.73
C LEU A 181 -12.33 -8.04 -8.71
N SER A 182 -12.72 -9.30 -8.92
CA SER A 182 -12.02 -10.22 -9.83
C SER A 182 -12.09 -9.82 -11.31
N LYS A 183 -12.97 -8.86 -11.67
CA LYS A 183 -13.11 -8.39 -13.06
C LYS A 183 -11.97 -7.45 -13.48
N ASP A 184 -11.26 -6.86 -12.53
CA ASP A 184 -10.21 -5.89 -12.78
C ASP A 184 -8.86 -6.39 -12.26
N THR A 185 -7.83 -6.30 -13.10
CA THR A 185 -6.46 -6.72 -12.77
C THR A 185 -5.48 -5.55 -12.70
N SER A 186 -5.99 -4.33 -12.55
CA SER A 186 -5.20 -3.11 -12.46
C SER A 186 -4.41 -3.08 -11.16
N ILE A 187 -3.29 -2.34 -11.19
CA ILE A 187 -2.42 -2.15 -10.02
C ILE A 187 -3.14 -1.40 -8.88
N LEU A 188 -4.06 -0.50 -9.25
CA LEU A 188 -4.96 0.22 -8.36
C LEU A 188 -6.37 0.11 -8.94
N HIS A 189 -7.34 -0.32 -8.13
CA HIS A 189 -8.71 -0.51 -8.60
C HIS A 189 -9.34 0.84 -9.04
N PRO A 190 -9.85 0.98 -10.28
CA PRO A 190 -10.32 2.27 -10.83
C PRO A 190 -11.43 2.93 -10.01
N SER A 191 -12.38 2.15 -9.49
CA SER A 191 -13.50 2.66 -8.69
C SER A 191 -13.06 3.31 -7.37
N LEU A 192 -11.81 3.16 -6.94
CA LEU A 192 -11.33 3.84 -5.74
C LEU A 192 -11.37 5.36 -5.84
N LYS A 193 -11.39 5.92 -7.04
CA LYS A 193 -11.59 7.36 -7.25
C LYS A 193 -12.97 7.85 -6.80
N GLU A 194 -13.94 6.96 -6.71
CA GLU A 194 -15.31 7.29 -6.32
C GLU A 194 -15.47 7.19 -4.80
N PRO A 195 -15.81 8.28 -4.09
CA PRO A 195 -16.03 8.24 -2.63
C PRO A 195 -17.12 7.25 -2.21
N ALA A 196 -18.12 7.04 -3.07
CA ALA A 196 -19.18 6.06 -2.87
C ALA A 196 -18.61 4.63 -2.77
N PHE A 197 -17.66 4.26 -3.63
CA PHE A 197 -17.00 2.96 -3.59
C PHE A 197 -16.11 2.82 -2.36
N GLN A 198 -15.36 3.87 -2.00
CA GLN A 198 -14.54 3.87 -0.77
C GLN A 198 -15.40 3.61 0.47
N ARG A 199 -16.60 4.21 0.52
CA ARG A 199 -17.58 3.97 1.59
C ARG A 199 -18.17 2.57 1.52
N LEU A 200 -18.45 2.05 0.34
CA LEU A 200 -18.93 0.68 0.16
C LEU A 200 -17.93 -0.35 0.69
N ILE A 201 -16.62 -0.19 0.44
CA ILE A 201 -15.58 -1.06 1.01
C ILE A 201 -15.58 -0.99 2.53
N PHE A 202 -15.69 0.21 3.12
CA PHE A 202 -15.80 0.37 4.57
C PHE A 202 -17.05 -0.32 5.15
N ILE A 203 -18.22 -0.14 4.53
CA ILE A 203 -19.46 -0.82 4.92
C ILE A 203 -19.31 -2.34 4.78
N THR A 204 -18.57 -2.81 3.79
CA THR A 204 -18.33 -4.24 3.55
C THR A 204 -17.45 -4.85 4.63
N MET A 205 -16.44 -4.12 5.11
CA MET A 205 -15.67 -4.54 6.29
C MET A 205 -16.57 -4.66 7.53
N LEU A 206 -17.44 -3.66 7.78
CA LEU A 206 -18.41 -3.73 8.88
C LEU A 206 -19.42 -4.89 8.72
N ALA A 207 -19.86 -5.14 7.48
CA ALA A 207 -20.75 -6.24 7.14
C ALA A 207 -20.10 -7.59 7.38
N TRP A 208 -18.82 -7.72 7.06
CA TRP A 208 -18.06 -8.95 7.29
C TRP A 208 -17.84 -9.20 8.79
N GLU A 209 -17.55 -8.15 9.56
CA GLU A 209 -17.35 -8.24 11.01
C GLU A 209 -18.63 -8.66 11.75
N GLN A 210 -19.74 -7.98 11.43
CA GLN A 210 -21.06 -8.22 12.02
C GLN A 210 -22.12 -8.42 10.91
N PRO A 211 -22.19 -9.62 10.33
CA PRO A 211 -23.07 -9.90 9.20
C PRO A 211 -24.55 -10.04 9.60
N TYR A 212 -24.82 -10.32 10.88
CA TYR A 212 -26.17 -10.50 11.42
C TYR A 212 -26.56 -9.35 12.35
N ARG A 213 -27.87 -9.15 12.53
CA ARG A 213 -28.39 -8.15 13.48
C ARG A 213 -28.16 -8.56 14.93
N SER A 214 -27.88 -7.57 15.77
CA SER A 214 -27.83 -7.77 17.22
C SER A 214 -29.23 -8.03 17.78
N ARG A 215 -29.33 -8.96 18.74
CA ARG A 215 -30.59 -9.33 19.41
C ARG A 215 -31.10 -8.13 20.23
N GLY A 216 -31.97 -7.32 19.64
CA GLY A 216 -32.51 -6.10 20.25
C GLY A 216 -32.82 -4.96 19.26
N ASP A 217 -32.32 -5.03 18.03
CA ASP A 217 -32.62 -4.04 17.00
C ASP A 217 -34.00 -4.29 16.37
N SER A 218 -34.98 -3.46 16.72
CA SER A 218 -36.32 -3.49 16.11
C SER A 218 -36.25 -3.11 14.63
N ARG A 219 -36.98 -3.84 13.77
CA ARG A 219 -37.08 -3.65 12.30
C ARG A 219 -37.57 -2.24 11.86
N VAL A 220 -38.02 -1.40 12.79
CA VAL A 220 -38.94 -0.26 12.56
C VAL A 220 -38.24 1.11 12.43
N LYS A 221 -36.93 1.24 12.66
CA LYS A 221 -36.21 2.53 12.54
C LYS A 221 -35.10 2.46 11.49
N PHE A 222 -35.50 2.25 10.23
CA PHE A 222 -34.65 1.62 9.21
C PHE A 222 -33.69 2.56 8.44
N ALA A 223 -33.98 3.85 8.27
CA ALA A 223 -33.21 4.70 7.33
C ALA A 223 -32.24 5.70 8.00
N GLU A 224 -32.72 6.67 8.80
CA GLU A 224 -31.87 7.75 9.34
C GLU A 224 -30.98 7.35 10.53
N LYS A 225 -31.46 6.44 11.38
CA LYS A 225 -30.72 6.07 12.62
C LYS A 225 -29.53 5.16 12.32
N HIS A 226 -29.59 4.36 11.27
CA HIS A 226 -28.55 3.39 10.93
C HIS A 226 -27.39 3.99 10.13
N SER A 227 -27.61 5.05 9.35
CA SER A 227 -26.52 5.72 8.62
C SER A 227 -25.56 6.46 9.56
N LEU A 228 -26.10 7.15 10.58
CA LEU A 228 -25.31 7.75 11.67
C LEU A 228 -24.63 6.69 12.53
N GLN A 229 -25.24 5.52 12.73
CA GLN A 229 -24.60 4.40 13.43
C GLN A 229 -23.45 3.80 12.63
N LEU A 230 -23.60 3.60 11.31
CA LEU A 230 -22.54 3.09 10.43
C LEU A 230 -21.33 4.03 10.43
N LYS A 231 -21.55 5.34 10.47
CA LYS A 231 -20.48 6.36 10.57
C LYS A 231 -19.70 6.29 11.89
N ARG A 232 -20.32 5.81 12.98
CA ARG A 232 -19.70 5.70 14.32
C ARG A 232 -19.09 4.33 14.62
N ARG A 233 -19.32 3.34 13.76
CA ARG A 233 -18.73 2.01 13.93
C ARG A 233 -17.28 2.02 13.49
N LEU A 234 -16.48 1.25 14.22
CA LEU A 234 -15.08 1.01 13.90
C LEU A 234 -14.98 -0.34 13.21
N VAL A 235 -14.11 -0.44 12.22
CA VAL A 235 -13.74 -1.71 11.60
C VAL A 235 -12.66 -2.36 12.44
N GLY A 236 -12.87 -3.63 12.80
CA GLY A 236 -11.90 -4.47 13.51
C GLY A 236 -10.82 -5.05 12.58
N GLU A 237 -9.77 -5.59 13.20
CA GLU A 237 -8.57 -6.08 12.50
C GLU A 237 -8.89 -7.21 11.53
N GLU A 238 -9.66 -8.20 11.95
CA GLU A 238 -9.99 -9.38 11.14
C GLU A 238 -10.73 -9.02 9.85
N ALA A 239 -11.69 -8.10 9.94
CA ALA A 239 -12.45 -7.63 8.79
C ALA A 239 -11.57 -6.81 7.83
N PHE A 240 -10.69 -5.97 8.38
CA PHE A 240 -9.76 -5.17 7.60
C PHE A 240 -8.79 -6.06 6.83
N VAL A 241 -8.11 -6.99 7.50
CA VAL A 241 -7.09 -7.85 6.88
C VAL A 241 -7.68 -8.80 5.86
N ARG A 242 -8.98 -9.12 5.98
CA ARG A 242 -9.69 -9.98 5.03
C ARG A 242 -10.15 -9.26 3.77
N ILE A 243 -10.69 -8.05 3.90
CA ILE A 243 -11.34 -7.34 2.77
C ILE A 243 -10.39 -6.32 2.12
N ALA A 244 -9.59 -5.58 2.89
CA ALA A 244 -8.78 -4.49 2.33
C ALA A 244 -7.71 -4.99 1.34
N PRO A 245 -6.95 -6.08 1.60
CA PRO A 245 -5.98 -6.61 0.65
C PRO A 245 -6.59 -7.23 -0.62
N ALA A 246 -7.88 -7.56 -0.60
CA ALA A 246 -8.60 -8.03 -1.78
C ALA A 246 -8.79 -6.91 -2.82
N VAL A 247 -8.77 -5.64 -2.39
CA VAL A 247 -8.88 -4.48 -3.28
C VAL A 247 -7.50 -4.04 -3.74
N ALA A 248 -7.25 -4.15 -5.04
CA ALA A 248 -5.96 -3.84 -5.64
C ALA A 248 -5.45 -2.43 -5.27
N GLY A 249 -4.24 -2.38 -4.70
CA GLY A 249 -3.52 -1.16 -4.34
C GLY A 249 -3.76 -0.64 -2.92
N ILE A 250 -4.80 -1.11 -2.20
CA ILE A 250 -5.11 -0.61 -0.85
C ILE A 250 -4.16 -1.18 0.21
N ALA A 251 -3.92 -2.49 0.18
CA ALA A 251 -3.15 -3.20 1.19
C ALA A 251 -2.54 -4.47 0.59
N ASP A 252 -1.47 -4.97 1.20
CA ASP A 252 -0.94 -6.30 0.92
C ASP A 252 -1.31 -7.21 2.08
N TRP A 253 -1.58 -8.47 1.78
CA TRP A 253 -1.81 -9.51 2.79
C TRP A 253 -0.69 -9.59 3.84
N THR A 254 0.55 -9.34 3.43
CA THR A 254 1.75 -9.46 4.27
C THR A 254 1.86 -8.35 5.30
N THR A 255 1.46 -7.12 4.96
CA THR A 255 1.55 -5.95 5.85
C THR A 255 0.19 -5.45 6.34
N ALA A 256 -0.91 -6.14 6.01
CA ALA A 256 -2.28 -5.74 6.35
C ALA A 256 -2.48 -5.51 7.85
N HIS A 257 -1.90 -6.36 8.70
CA HIS A 257 -1.96 -6.21 10.16
C HIS A 257 -1.23 -4.96 10.64
N ASN A 258 -0.05 -4.68 10.10
CA ASN A 258 0.72 -3.49 10.43
C ASN A 258 0.03 -2.22 9.93
N LEU A 259 -0.55 -2.27 8.73
CA LEU A 259 -1.38 -1.19 8.18
C LEU A 259 -2.62 -0.94 9.04
N PHE A 260 -3.28 -1.98 9.54
CA PHE A 260 -4.40 -1.84 10.47
C PHE A 260 -3.97 -1.09 11.74
N LYS A 261 -2.87 -1.53 12.37
CA LYS A 261 -2.32 -0.86 13.57
C LYS A 261 -2.00 0.61 13.31
N ALA A 262 -1.40 0.91 12.15
CA ALA A 262 -1.10 2.27 11.73
C ALA A 262 -2.36 3.14 11.61
N LEU A 263 -3.42 2.64 10.96
CA LEU A 263 -4.66 3.38 10.73
C LEU A 263 -5.52 3.54 12.00
N ALA A 264 -5.59 2.48 12.82
CA ALA A 264 -6.30 2.49 14.10
C ALA A 264 -5.59 3.37 15.14
N GLY A 265 -4.25 3.37 15.17
CA GLY A 265 -3.48 4.07 16.19
C GLY A 265 -3.82 3.53 17.58
N ASN A 266 -4.28 4.40 18.47
CA ASN A 266 -4.70 4.03 19.84
C ASN A 266 -6.19 3.63 19.94
N ASP A 267 -6.93 3.72 18.83
CA ASP A 267 -8.34 3.35 18.81
C ASP A 267 -8.52 1.82 18.72
N ARG A 268 -9.71 1.34 19.11
CA ARG A 268 -10.04 -0.10 19.05
C ARG A 268 -10.27 -0.63 17.62
N GLY A 269 -10.22 0.24 16.63
CA GLY A 269 -10.46 -0.10 15.23
C GLY A 269 -10.41 1.14 14.32
N ILE A 270 -10.62 0.93 13.03
CA ILE A 270 -10.50 1.99 12.02
C ILE A 270 -11.84 2.72 11.89
N SER A 271 -11.82 4.03 12.10
CA SER A 271 -12.96 4.91 11.82
C SER A 271 -13.08 5.21 10.33
N PHE A 272 -14.28 5.56 9.86
CA PHE A 272 -14.48 5.96 8.46
C PHE A 272 -13.62 7.15 8.08
N THR A 273 -13.41 8.12 8.99
CA THR A 273 -12.54 9.27 8.74
C THR A 273 -11.10 8.82 8.50
N SER A 274 -10.52 7.99 9.38
CA SER A 274 -9.16 7.44 9.20
C SER A 274 -9.02 6.71 7.87
N TRP A 275 -10.00 5.86 7.53
CA TRP A 275 -10.06 5.16 6.24
C TRP A 275 -10.12 6.12 5.04
N SER A 276 -11.04 7.08 5.04
CA SER A 276 -11.22 8.02 3.93
C SER A 276 -10.00 8.93 3.74
N THR A 277 -9.36 9.38 4.82
CA THR A 277 -8.12 10.16 4.77
C THR A 277 -7.00 9.34 4.15
N TYR A 278 -6.81 8.08 4.59
CA TYR A 278 -5.81 7.19 4.02
C TYR A 278 -5.99 6.98 2.51
N ILE A 279 -7.21 6.66 2.07
CA ILE A 279 -7.49 6.46 0.64
C ILE A 279 -7.30 7.75 -0.16
N CYS A 280 -7.73 8.90 0.38
CA CYS A 280 -7.52 10.21 -0.26
C CYS A 280 -6.03 10.51 -0.47
N GLU A 281 -5.21 10.35 0.57
CA GLU A 281 -3.75 10.55 0.46
C GLU A 281 -3.11 9.52 -0.49
N LEU A 282 -3.57 8.26 -0.46
CA LEU A 282 -3.10 7.23 -1.39
C LEU A 282 -3.38 7.59 -2.85
N LEU A 283 -4.57 8.13 -3.16
CA LEU A 283 -4.92 8.59 -4.49
C LEU A 283 -4.09 9.80 -4.91
N LYS A 284 -3.87 10.78 -4.02
CA LYS A 284 -2.98 11.92 -4.28
C LYS A 284 -1.56 11.46 -4.60
N VAL A 285 -1.03 10.48 -3.87
CA VAL A 285 0.29 9.90 -4.13
C VAL A 285 0.32 9.17 -5.48
N HIS A 286 -0.77 8.52 -5.90
CA HIS A 286 -0.88 7.91 -7.22
C HIS A 286 -0.99 8.92 -8.37
N GLU A 287 -1.72 10.02 -8.17
CA GLU A 287 -2.02 11.03 -9.19
C GLU A 287 -0.92 12.09 -9.31
N GLY A 288 -0.42 12.63 -8.19
CA GLY A 288 0.63 13.64 -8.15
C GLY A 288 1.93 13.20 -8.83
N ARG A 289 2.14 11.89 -8.97
CA ARG A 289 3.28 11.30 -9.69
C ARG A 289 3.10 11.25 -11.20
N LYS A 290 1.87 11.26 -11.72
CA LYS A 290 1.63 11.38 -13.17
C LYS A 290 2.10 12.74 -13.66
N SER A 291 1.94 13.81 -12.88
CA SER A 291 2.34 15.17 -13.26
C SER A 291 3.87 15.37 -13.33
N TYR A 292 4.64 14.77 -12.39
CA TYR A 292 6.11 14.83 -12.43
C TYR A 292 6.73 13.94 -13.52
N GLN A 293 6.06 12.82 -13.86
CA GLN A 293 6.47 11.98 -14.98
C GLN A 293 6.46 12.71 -16.33
N PHE A 294 5.80 13.86 -16.48
CA PHE A 294 5.80 14.62 -17.74
C PHE A 294 6.83 15.76 -17.80
N GLN A 295 7.44 16.17 -16.68
CA GLN A 295 8.32 17.36 -16.65
C GLN A 295 9.83 17.06 -16.73
N ASP A 296 10.31 15.88 -16.32
CA ASP A 296 11.76 15.57 -16.19
C ASP A 296 12.22 14.38 -17.09
N LEU A 297 11.52 14.09 -18.20
CA LEU A 297 11.70 12.87 -19.02
C LEU A 297 13.02 12.75 -19.81
N SER A 298 13.88 13.77 -19.84
CA SER A 298 15.06 13.76 -20.71
C SER A 298 16.29 13.08 -20.10
N GLN A 299 16.31 12.74 -18.80
CA GLN A 299 17.50 12.18 -18.12
C GLN A 299 17.30 10.85 -17.37
N LEU A 300 16.07 10.35 -17.25
CA LEU A 300 15.79 9.11 -16.54
C LEU A 300 15.82 7.93 -17.52
N HIS A 301 16.60 6.88 -17.21
CA HIS A 301 16.82 5.70 -18.06
C HIS A 301 15.58 4.78 -18.17
N ASN A 302 14.41 5.32 -18.50
CA ASN A 302 13.12 4.62 -18.51
C ASN A 302 12.70 4.05 -17.13
N GLU A 303 13.17 4.68 -16.06
CA GLU A 303 12.89 4.29 -14.67
C GLU A 303 11.67 5.03 -14.12
N ARG A 304 10.94 4.42 -13.19
CA ARG A 304 9.74 5.00 -12.58
C ARG A 304 10.06 5.67 -11.26
N ILE A 305 9.69 6.95 -11.13
CA ILE A 305 9.88 7.70 -9.89
C ILE A 305 8.95 7.17 -8.78
N LEU A 306 9.55 6.82 -7.65
CA LEU A 306 8.87 6.36 -6.44
C LEU A 306 8.75 7.47 -5.39
N CYS A 307 9.83 8.20 -5.09
CA CYS A 307 9.82 9.25 -4.08
C CYS A 307 10.64 10.45 -4.54
N ILE A 308 10.23 11.66 -4.14
CA ILE A 308 10.99 12.89 -4.36
C ILE A 308 11.07 13.62 -3.01
N ALA A 309 12.28 13.96 -2.58
CA ALA A 309 12.52 14.95 -1.54
C ALA A 309 13.05 16.22 -2.21
N SER A 310 12.19 17.23 -2.36
CA SER A 310 12.56 18.52 -2.96
C SER A 310 12.82 19.57 -1.88
N GLY A 311 13.99 20.19 -1.95
CA GLY A 311 14.55 21.09 -0.95
C GLY A 311 14.02 22.52 -1.00
N GLY A 312 12.72 22.71 -0.79
CA GLY A 312 12.18 24.02 -0.46
C GLY A 312 12.48 24.38 1.00
N LYS A 313 11.77 23.74 1.92
CA LYS A 313 11.89 23.99 3.37
C LYS A 313 12.87 23.05 4.10
N HIS A 314 13.12 21.85 3.55
CA HIS A 314 13.95 20.83 4.19
C HIS A 314 14.73 19.98 3.15
N PRO A 315 15.83 20.51 2.56
CA PRO A 315 16.66 19.78 1.59
C PRO A 315 17.28 18.51 2.20
N VAL A 316 17.61 17.55 1.33
CA VAL A 316 18.46 16.41 1.72
C VAL A 316 19.90 16.84 1.57
N LEU A 317 20.74 16.56 2.56
CA LEU A 317 22.16 16.87 2.51
C LEU A 317 22.95 15.61 2.13
N LYS A 318 23.70 15.67 1.04
CA LYS A 318 24.65 14.60 0.68
C LYS A 318 26.03 14.94 1.23
N TRP A 319 26.59 14.06 2.04
CA TRP A 319 27.90 14.23 2.64
C TRP A 319 28.98 13.65 1.73
N GLU A 320 29.97 14.48 1.39
CA GLU A 320 31.17 14.11 0.62
C GLU A 320 32.38 14.82 1.22
N ASN A 321 33.43 14.09 1.58
CA ASN A 321 34.68 14.66 2.13
C ASN A 321 34.46 15.64 3.30
N ASN A 322 33.60 15.28 4.26
CA ASN A 322 33.17 16.14 5.39
C ASN A 322 32.44 17.44 5.01
N MET A 323 31.99 17.58 3.76
CA MET A 323 31.15 18.67 3.29
C MET A 323 29.74 18.16 2.99
N ALA A 324 28.74 18.92 3.42
CA ALA A 324 27.32 18.61 3.20
C ALA A 324 26.75 19.47 2.05
N TRP A 325 26.32 18.80 0.98
CA TRP A 325 25.75 19.43 -0.20
C TRP A 325 24.22 19.33 -0.16
N PRO A 326 23.47 20.45 -0.13
CA PRO A 326 22.02 20.40 -0.18
C PRO A 326 21.54 20.08 -1.60
N GLY A 327 20.52 19.24 -1.71
CA GLY A 327 19.99 18.80 -3.00
C GLY A 327 18.58 18.23 -2.97
N LYS A 328 18.09 17.92 -4.18
CA LYS A 328 16.88 17.14 -4.43
C LYS A 328 17.29 15.67 -4.54
N LEU A 329 16.64 14.82 -3.77
CA LEU A 329 16.81 13.37 -3.83
C LEU A 329 15.61 12.74 -4.53
N ILE A 330 15.86 11.86 -5.49
CA ILE A 330 14.83 11.14 -6.24
C ILE A 330 15.13 9.64 -6.11
N LEU A 331 14.15 8.88 -5.63
CA LEU A 331 14.18 7.42 -5.64
C LEU A 331 13.36 6.92 -6.82
N THR A 332 13.94 6.04 -7.63
CA THR A 332 13.25 5.32 -8.70
C THR A 332 13.06 3.84 -8.32
N ASP A 333 12.41 3.08 -9.19
CA ASP A 333 12.31 1.62 -9.09
C ASP A 333 13.63 0.89 -9.38
N ARG A 334 14.76 1.59 -9.53
CA ARG A 334 16.09 0.99 -9.76
C ARG A 334 17.26 1.69 -9.04
N ALA A 335 17.16 3.00 -8.79
CA ALA A 335 18.31 3.82 -8.43
C ALA A 335 17.94 5.03 -7.57
N LEU A 336 18.96 5.63 -6.97
CA LEU A 336 18.90 6.96 -6.37
C LEU A 336 19.53 7.98 -7.31
N TYR A 337 18.87 9.12 -7.45
CA TYR A 337 19.41 10.29 -8.12
C TYR A 337 19.52 11.44 -7.13
N PHE A 338 20.66 12.12 -7.14
CA PHE A 338 20.89 13.30 -6.34
C PHE A 338 21.24 14.48 -7.24
N GLU A 339 20.46 15.56 -7.12
CA GLU A 339 20.65 16.81 -7.84
C GLU A 339 21.05 17.90 -6.84
N ALA A 340 22.32 18.30 -6.86
CA ALA A 340 22.84 19.33 -5.96
C ALA A 340 22.30 20.73 -6.33
N VAL A 341 21.98 21.54 -5.32
CA VAL A 341 21.61 22.95 -5.51
C VAL A 341 22.89 23.75 -5.78
N GLY A 342 23.19 24.00 -7.07
CA GLY A 342 24.39 24.74 -7.48
C GLY A 342 24.18 26.27 -7.52
N LEU A 343 25.20 27.03 -7.12
CA LEU A 343 25.27 28.49 -7.26
C LEU A 343 25.43 28.96 -8.73
N THR A 344 25.92 28.08 -9.61
CA THR A 344 26.40 28.41 -10.98
C THR A 344 25.53 27.83 -12.10
N GLY A 345 24.29 27.39 -11.81
CA GLY A 345 23.31 26.97 -12.82
C GLY A 345 23.56 25.60 -13.49
N LYS A 346 24.75 25.00 -13.36
CA LYS A 346 25.02 23.64 -13.86
C LYS A 346 24.59 22.62 -12.81
N ARG A 347 23.48 21.91 -13.08
CA ARG A 347 22.97 20.82 -12.25
C ARG A 347 23.81 19.57 -12.50
N ASN A 348 24.63 19.17 -11.53
CA ASN A 348 25.29 17.88 -11.54
C ASN A 348 24.34 16.85 -10.92
N THR A 349 23.87 15.91 -11.74
CA THR A 349 23.02 14.80 -11.29
C THR A 349 23.90 13.57 -11.11
N SER A 350 23.99 13.06 -9.88
CA SER A 350 24.65 11.78 -9.59
C SER A 350 23.61 10.66 -9.57
N ARG A 351 23.97 9.46 -10.03
CA ARG A 351 23.15 8.24 -9.96
C ARG A 351 23.85 7.17 -9.13
N LEU A 352 23.13 6.50 -8.24
CA LEU A 352 23.58 5.31 -7.50
C LEU A 352 22.62 4.15 -7.82
N ASP A 353 23.15 3.05 -8.35
CA ASP A 353 22.35 1.87 -8.68
C ASP A 353 22.00 1.07 -7.41
N LEU A 354 20.74 0.62 -7.29
CA LEU A 354 20.26 -0.20 -6.18
C LEU A 354 19.97 -1.65 -6.61
N THR A 355 20.25 -2.01 -7.87
CA THR A 355 19.86 -3.32 -8.43
C THR A 355 20.97 -4.36 -8.37
N GLY A 356 22.20 -3.93 -8.08
CA GLY A 356 23.38 -4.78 -8.01
C GLY A 356 23.48 -5.61 -6.74
N GLU A 357 24.12 -6.78 -6.84
CA GLU A 357 24.47 -7.63 -5.71
C GLU A 357 25.38 -6.89 -4.72
N GLY A 358 25.01 -6.90 -3.43
CA GLY A 358 25.73 -6.17 -2.38
C GLY A 358 25.28 -4.71 -2.19
N SER A 359 24.21 -4.28 -2.86
CA SER A 359 23.54 -3.03 -2.51
C SER A 359 23.06 -3.10 -1.06
N SER A 360 23.35 -2.08 -0.25
CA SER A 360 22.99 -2.11 1.18
C SER A 360 22.69 -0.72 1.72
N ILE A 361 21.90 -0.67 2.79
CA ILE A 361 21.56 0.56 3.48
C ILE A 361 21.69 0.41 5.00
N LYS A 362 22.28 1.41 5.67
CA LYS A 362 22.42 1.45 7.12
C LYS A 362 22.00 2.81 7.69
N ARG A 363 21.37 2.80 8.86
CA ARG A 363 21.14 4.02 9.64
C ARG A 363 22.50 4.51 10.16
N THR A 364 22.79 5.79 9.95
CA THR A 364 24.11 6.37 10.23
C THR A 364 23.96 7.68 10.99
N ARG A 365 24.92 7.93 11.89
CA ARG A 365 25.04 9.20 12.59
C ARG A 365 25.94 10.13 11.82
N VAL A 366 25.57 11.40 11.80
CA VAL A 366 26.37 12.45 11.17
C VAL A 366 26.43 13.66 12.09
N GLY A 367 27.46 14.47 11.92
CA GLY A 367 27.56 15.75 12.60
C GLY A 367 28.75 16.56 12.10
N PRO A 368 28.78 17.86 12.43
CA PRO A 368 29.83 18.75 11.98
C PRO A 368 31.20 18.27 12.46
N LEU A 369 32.23 18.43 11.61
CA LEU A 369 33.63 18.06 11.89
C LEU A 369 33.88 16.56 12.14
N GLY A 370 32.96 15.68 11.71
CA GLY A 370 33.13 14.22 11.83
C GLY A 370 32.77 13.65 13.20
N PHE A 371 32.02 14.40 14.02
CA PHE A 371 31.45 13.86 15.25
C PHE A 371 30.05 13.27 15.03
N ASP A 372 29.82 12.04 15.47
CA ASP A 372 28.57 11.27 15.30
C ASP A 372 27.46 11.68 16.29
N PHE A 373 26.99 12.93 16.23
CA PHE A 373 26.01 13.45 17.21
C PHE A 373 24.54 13.27 16.80
N LEU A 374 24.21 13.31 15.50
CA LEU A 374 22.81 13.29 15.04
C LEU A 374 22.46 11.98 14.36
N ASP A 375 21.44 11.31 14.89
CA ASP A 375 20.76 10.17 14.27
C ASP A 375 19.87 10.65 13.11
N SER A 376 20.45 11.28 12.08
CA SER A 376 19.70 11.96 11.01
C SER A 376 20.01 11.45 9.60
N ALA A 377 20.94 10.49 9.44
CA ALA A 377 21.41 10.07 8.12
C ALA A 377 21.23 8.58 7.81
N VAL A 378 21.34 8.27 6.53
CA VAL A 378 21.46 6.90 6.01
C VAL A 378 22.69 6.79 5.12
N SER A 379 23.39 5.67 5.20
CA SER A 379 24.47 5.31 4.28
C SER A 379 23.96 4.29 3.27
N VAL A 380 24.12 4.56 1.98
CA VAL A 380 23.69 3.67 0.89
C VAL A 380 24.91 3.28 0.04
N THR A 381 25.06 2.00 -0.25
CA THR A 381 26.13 1.44 -1.09
C THR A 381 25.54 0.65 -2.24
N SER A 382 26.18 0.66 -3.41
CA SER A 382 25.81 -0.19 -4.57
C SER A 382 26.57 -1.54 -4.57
N GLY A 383 27.55 -1.70 -3.69
CA GLY A 383 28.39 -2.88 -3.56
C GLY A 383 29.68 -2.60 -2.79
N PRO A 384 30.51 -3.61 -2.50
CA PRO A 384 31.74 -3.47 -1.70
C PRO A 384 32.81 -2.56 -2.31
N GLN A 385 32.79 -2.39 -3.64
CA GLN A 385 33.77 -1.59 -4.39
C GLN A 385 33.24 -0.22 -4.83
N SER A 386 32.00 0.13 -4.46
CA SER A 386 31.36 1.37 -4.90
C SER A 386 31.39 2.45 -3.82
N ASP A 387 31.32 3.71 -4.26
CA ASP A 387 31.24 4.85 -3.36
C ASP A 387 29.99 4.76 -2.46
N THR A 388 30.19 5.02 -1.17
CA THR A 388 29.11 5.06 -0.18
C THR A 388 28.51 6.45 -0.15
N TRP A 389 27.20 6.56 -0.36
CA TRP A 389 26.48 7.82 -0.23
C TRP A 389 25.96 7.97 1.20
N ILE A 390 26.32 9.06 1.85
CA ILE A 390 25.77 9.44 3.16
C ILE A 390 24.76 10.57 2.93
N LEU A 391 23.50 10.29 3.24
CA LEU A 391 22.37 11.19 3.00
C LEU A 391 21.72 11.55 4.34
N GLU A 392 21.77 12.83 4.70
CA GLU A 392 21.16 13.36 5.91
C GLU A 392 19.79 13.97 5.61
N PHE A 393 18.80 13.59 6.42
CA PHE A 393 17.45 14.08 6.38
C PHE A 393 17.19 14.95 7.59
N VAL A 394 17.24 16.26 7.39
CA VAL A 394 16.94 17.22 8.44
C VAL A 394 15.43 17.16 8.73
N ASP A 395 15.09 16.70 9.93
CA ASP A 395 13.71 16.55 10.41
C ASP A 395 13.52 17.33 11.72
N PHE A 396 12.98 18.54 11.61
CA PHE A 396 12.59 19.34 12.78
C PHE A 396 11.12 19.08 13.20
N GLY A 397 10.39 18.25 12.46
CA GLY A 397 8.93 18.12 12.54
C GLY A 397 8.42 16.78 13.11
N GLY A 398 9.30 15.83 13.41
CA GLY A 398 8.90 14.50 13.89
C GLY A 398 8.21 13.66 12.81
N GLU A 399 8.49 13.93 11.53
CA GLU A 399 7.87 13.25 10.38
C GLU A 399 8.59 11.94 10.00
N MET A 400 9.54 11.52 10.84
CA MET A 400 10.39 10.33 10.69
C MET A 400 11.01 10.25 9.29
N ARG A 401 11.40 11.41 8.72
CA ARG A 401 11.80 11.49 7.30
C ARG A 401 12.92 10.52 6.97
N ARG A 402 13.95 10.46 7.82
CA ARG A 402 15.06 9.51 7.68
C ARG A 402 14.55 8.07 7.63
N ASP A 403 13.68 7.67 8.55
CA ASP A 403 13.21 6.29 8.68
C ASP A 403 12.25 5.90 7.55
N VAL A 404 11.41 6.82 7.08
CA VAL A 404 10.59 6.62 5.88
C VAL A 404 11.46 6.45 4.63
N TRP A 405 12.47 7.30 4.46
CA TRP A 405 13.41 7.17 3.34
C TRP A 405 14.24 5.90 3.42
N TYR A 406 14.67 5.51 4.63
CA TYR A 406 15.33 4.23 4.87
C TYR A 406 14.45 3.07 4.41
N ALA A 407 13.20 3.01 4.87
CA ALA A 407 12.25 1.96 4.49
C ALA A 407 11.99 1.94 2.97
N CYS A 408 11.82 3.10 2.34
CA CYS A 408 11.62 3.18 0.88
C CYS A 408 12.83 2.67 0.08
N ILE A 409 14.05 3.04 0.47
CA ILE A 409 15.27 2.59 -0.22
C ILE A 409 15.50 1.10 0.04
N ASN A 410 15.35 0.66 1.29
CA ASN A 410 15.52 -0.75 1.66
C ASN A 410 14.52 -1.64 0.93
N GLU A 411 13.29 -1.16 0.72
CA GLU A 411 12.28 -1.89 -0.05
C GLU A 411 12.68 -2.11 -1.52
N VAL A 412 13.35 -1.14 -2.15
CA VAL A 412 13.85 -1.30 -3.52
C VAL A 412 15.02 -2.28 -3.56
N ILE A 413 15.94 -2.22 -2.60
CA ILE A 413 17.05 -3.18 -2.50
C ILE A 413 16.51 -4.60 -2.30
N ALA A 414 15.63 -4.79 -1.31
CA ALA A 414 15.00 -6.08 -0.99
C ALA A 414 14.17 -6.65 -2.16
N LEU A 415 13.54 -5.80 -2.96
CA LEU A 415 12.86 -6.19 -4.19
C LEU A 415 13.83 -6.86 -5.19
N TYR A 416 15.01 -6.29 -5.42
CA TYR A 416 15.95 -6.83 -6.39
C TYR A 416 16.64 -8.10 -5.88
N GLU A 417 16.93 -8.19 -4.59
CA GLU A 417 17.33 -9.46 -3.96
C GLU A 417 16.27 -10.54 -4.17
N PHE A 418 14.99 -10.21 -3.92
CA PHE A 418 13.88 -11.13 -4.17
C PHE A 418 13.80 -11.56 -5.65
N ILE A 419 13.94 -10.64 -6.61
CA ILE A 419 13.91 -10.97 -8.03
C ILE A 419 15.09 -11.87 -8.41
N GLN A 420 16.27 -11.63 -7.87
CA GLN A 420 17.45 -12.46 -8.15
C GLN A 420 17.30 -13.86 -7.57
N GLU A 421 16.82 -13.97 -6.33
CA GLU A 421 16.72 -15.24 -5.61
C GLU A 421 15.53 -16.11 -6.06
N PHE A 422 14.35 -15.51 -6.25
CA PHE A 422 13.10 -16.23 -6.56
C PHE A 422 12.60 -16.03 -8.00
N GLY A 423 13.23 -15.16 -8.78
CA GLY A 423 12.86 -14.94 -10.17
C GLY A 423 13.58 -15.88 -11.14
N PRO A 424 13.00 -16.10 -12.34
CA PRO A 424 13.71 -16.69 -13.47
C PRO A 424 14.96 -15.86 -13.83
N GLU A 425 16.00 -16.53 -14.32
CA GLU A 425 17.21 -15.85 -14.80
C GLU A 425 16.91 -14.95 -16.01
N GLU A 426 17.71 -13.88 -16.17
CA GLU A 426 17.56 -13.01 -17.32
C GLU A 426 17.82 -13.78 -18.62
N GLY A 427 16.84 -13.78 -19.53
CA GLY A 427 16.91 -14.55 -20.78
C GLY A 427 16.40 -15.99 -20.69
N ASP A 428 15.86 -16.44 -19.56
CA ASP A 428 15.29 -17.79 -19.43
C ASP A 428 14.06 -17.98 -20.35
N GLN A 429 14.20 -18.87 -21.34
CA GLN A 429 13.15 -19.17 -22.33
C GLN A 429 11.92 -19.86 -21.74
N SER A 430 12.02 -20.51 -20.58
CA SER A 430 10.87 -21.18 -19.95
C SER A 430 9.78 -20.23 -19.46
N VAL A 431 10.09 -18.94 -19.35
CA VAL A 431 9.13 -17.90 -19.01
C VAL A 431 7.98 -17.87 -20.04
N TYR A 432 8.21 -18.36 -21.25
CA TYR A 432 7.19 -18.55 -22.29
C TYR A 432 6.37 -19.83 -22.14
N ASN A 433 6.81 -20.80 -21.32
CA ASN A 433 6.08 -22.04 -21.07
C ASN A 433 4.91 -21.84 -20.12
N VAL A 434 4.94 -20.80 -19.27
CA VAL A 434 3.93 -20.50 -18.26
C VAL A 434 3.31 -19.14 -18.55
N TYR A 435 1.99 -19.10 -18.71
CA TYR A 435 1.27 -17.90 -19.11
C TYR A 435 1.42 -16.76 -18.07
N GLY A 436 1.85 -15.59 -18.54
CA GLY A 436 1.95 -14.38 -17.73
C GLY A 436 3.26 -14.23 -16.96
N SER A 437 4.13 -15.25 -16.95
CA SER A 437 5.42 -15.23 -16.24
C SER A 437 6.36 -14.13 -16.74
N GLN A 438 6.26 -13.77 -18.02
CA GLN A 438 7.04 -12.68 -18.62
C GLN A 438 6.75 -11.32 -17.99
N LYS A 439 5.57 -11.16 -17.39
CA LYS A 439 5.20 -9.96 -16.64
C LYS A 439 5.59 -10.04 -15.16
N GLY A 440 6.23 -11.12 -14.71
CA GLY A 440 6.50 -11.36 -13.30
C GLY A 440 7.45 -10.36 -12.64
N LYS A 441 8.55 -10.00 -13.32
CA LYS A 441 9.44 -8.93 -12.86
C LYS A 441 8.69 -7.60 -12.71
N ALA A 442 7.84 -7.27 -13.68
CA ALA A 442 7.01 -6.06 -13.63
C ALA A 442 5.96 -6.10 -12.51
N ARG A 443 5.37 -7.28 -12.20
CA ARG A 443 4.48 -7.50 -11.06
C ARG A 443 5.19 -7.26 -9.74
N ALA A 444 6.36 -7.86 -9.53
CA ALA A 444 7.18 -7.66 -8.33
C ALA A 444 7.52 -6.18 -8.11
N ILE A 445 7.99 -5.48 -9.15
CA ILE A 445 8.27 -4.04 -9.07
C ILE A 445 7.00 -3.24 -8.71
N SER A 446 5.83 -3.65 -9.20
CA SER A 446 4.56 -2.99 -8.89
C SER A 446 4.15 -3.19 -7.42
N TYR A 447 4.46 -4.34 -6.81
CA TYR A 447 4.24 -4.58 -5.38
C TYR A 447 5.07 -3.63 -4.50
N ALA A 448 6.38 -3.58 -4.73
CA ALA A 448 7.28 -2.64 -4.03
C ALA A 448 6.86 -1.17 -4.26
N THR A 449 6.50 -0.82 -5.50
CA THR A 449 6.01 0.52 -5.84
C THR A 449 4.76 0.87 -5.04
N ASN A 450 3.81 -0.06 -4.91
CA ASN A 450 2.60 0.14 -4.13
C ASN A 450 2.87 0.18 -2.62
N ALA A 451 3.84 -0.58 -2.12
CA ALA A 451 4.31 -0.51 -0.74
C ALA A 451 4.85 0.89 -0.40
N VAL A 452 5.75 1.41 -1.22
CA VAL A 452 6.30 2.76 -1.09
C VAL A 452 5.20 3.83 -1.16
N LYS A 453 4.23 3.69 -2.07
CA LYS A 453 3.08 4.62 -2.16
C LYS A 453 2.22 4.63 -0.91
N ARG A 454 1.91 3.46 -0.34
CA ARG A 454 1.13 3.34 0.89
C ARG A 454 1.88 3.93 2.09
N LEU A 455 3.18 3.68 2.18
CA LEU A 455 4.02 4.28 3.22
C LEU A 455 4.01 5.81 3.15
N GLN A 456 4.15 6.39 1.94
CA GLN A 456 4.02 7.84 1.77
C GLN A 456 2.63 8.36 2.10
N ALA A 457 1.57 7.65 1.71
CA ALA A 457 0.20 8.04 2.06
C ALA A 457 0.00 8.08 3.59
N LEU A 458 0.56 7.12 4.33
CA LEU A 458 0.54 7.10 5.78
C LEU A 458 1.38 8.22 6.41
N GLN A 459 2.52 8.58 5.82
CA GLN A 459 3.31 9.73 6.23
C GLN A 459 2.49 11.03 6.12
N TYR A 460 1.82 11.27 4.98
CA TYR A 460 0.97 12.44 4.79
C TYR A 460 -0.27 12.41 5.71
N ALA A 461 -0.83 11.24 5.98
CA ALA A 461 -1.93 11.06 6.92
C ALA A 461 -1.50 11.15 8.40
N ARG A 462 -0.19 11.24 8.69
CA ARG A 462 0.40 11.21 10.05
C ARG A 462 0.00 9.96 10.86
N LYS A 463 0.03 8.81 10.18
CA LYS A 463 -0.36 7.49 10.71
C LYS A 463 0.79 6.49 10.54
N LEU A 464 2.01 6.88 10.88
CA LEU A 464 3.18 5.99 10.81
C LEU A 464 3.30 5.11 12.05
N LEU A 465 3.93 3.93 11.89
CA LEU A 465 4.38 3.10 13.00
C LEU A 465 5.76 3.58 13.48
N GLU A 466 6.14 3.15 14.68
CA GLU A 466 7.49 3.37 15.24
C GLU A 466 8.60 2.82 14.34
N ASP A 467 8.33 1.73 13.61
CA ASP A 467 9.21 1.21 12.57
C ASP A 467 8.50 1.22 11.21
N PRO A 468 8.81 2.19 10.34
CA PRO A 468 8.27 2.27 8.98
C PRO A 468 8.55 1.04 8.11
N THR A 469 9.61 0.26 8.39
CA THR A 469 9.95 -0.94 7.63
C THR A 469 8.84 -2.00 7.74
N LYS A 470 8.08 -2.05 8.84
CA LYS A 470 6.94 -2.97 9.00
C LYS A 470 5.78 -2.71 8.03
N LEU A 471 5.77 -1.57 7.33
CA LEU A 471 4.71 -1.16 6.39
C LEU A 471 5.04 -1.43 4.92
N VAL A 472 6.28 -1.84 4.63
CA VAL A 472 6.76 -2.20 3.28
C VAL A 472 6.99 -3.70 3.18
N GLN A 473 6.82 -4.28 2.00
CA GLN A 473 6.59 -5.73 1.88
C GLN A 473 7.88 -6.54 1.90
N PHE A 474 8.82 -6.26 1.01
CA PHE A 474 10.02 -7.09 0.84
C PHE A 474 10.99 -6.93 2.00
N SER A 475 11.25 -5.70 2.41
CA SER A 475 12.18 -5.40 3.51
C SER A 475 11.66 -5.90 4.86
N TYR A 476 10.34 -5.87 5.10
CA TYR A 476 9.77 -6.50 6.31
C TYR A 476 10.01 -8.01 6.36
N LEU A 477 9.96 -8.68 5.20
CA LEU A 477 10.06 -10.14 5.13
C LEU A 477 11.48 -10.68 5.24
N GLN A 478 12.51 -9.86 4.99
CA GLN A 478 13.91 -10.27 5.14
C GLN A 478 14.23 -10.69 6.59
N ASP A 479 13.73 -9.93 7.57
CA ASP A 479 14.00 -10.14 8.99
C ASP A 479 12.89 -10.94 9.70
N ALA A 480 11.79 -11.25 9.02
CA ALA A 480 10.65 -11.95 9.62
C ALA A 480 10.87 -13.47 9.65
N PRO A 481 10.56 -14.16 10.77
CA PRO A 481 10.62 -15.61 10.83
C PRO A 481 9.54 -16.18 9.89
N TYR A 482 9.91 -17.17 9.09
CA TYR A 482 9.06 -17.71 8.01
C TYR A 482 8.73 -16.68 6.90
N GLY A 483 9.49 -15.57 6.83
CA GLY A 483 9.38 -14.61 5.73
C GLY A 483 9.70 -15.24 4.38
N ASP A 484 10.58 -16.24 4.35
CA ASP A 484 10.91 -17.05 3.18
C ASP A 484 9.69 -17.74 2.55
N ILE A 485 8.78 -18.31 3.34
CA ILE A 485 7.54 -18.93 2.83
C ILE A 485 6.63 -17.87 2.18
N VAL A 486 6.58 -16.67 2.76
CA VAL A 486 5.82 -15.56 2.19
C VAL A 486 6.44 -15.11 0.87
N LEU A 487 7.77 -14.98 0.80
CA LEU A 487 8.51 -14.67 -0.43
C LEU A 487 8.30 -15.76 -1.50
N GLN A 488 8.35 -17.05 -1.14
CA GLN A 488 8.01 -18.16 -2.04
C GLN A 488 6.60 -17.99 -2.61
N THR A 489 5.62 -17.66 -1.76
CA THR A 489 4.24 -17.44 -2.21
C THR A 489 4.13 -16.20 -3.11
N LEU A 490 4.89 -15.13 -2.83
CA LEU A 490 5.00 -13.96 -3.71
C LEU A 490 5.60 -14.32 -5.06
N ALA A 491 6.58 -15.22 -5.09
CA ALA A 491 7.18 -15.72 -6.31
C ALA A 491 6.16 -16.50 -7.16
N VAL A 492 5.36 -17.37 -6.54
CA VAL A 492 4.25 -18.08 -7.21
C VAL A 492 3.22 -17.09 -7.74
N ASN A 493 2.92 -16.01 -7.02
CA ASN A 493 2.04 -14.95 -7.49
C ASN A 493 2.62 -14.16 -8.68
N CYS A 494 3.92 -13.85 -8.64
CA CYS A 494 4.64 -13.07 -9.65
C CYS A 494 4.94 -13.85 -10.93
N TRP A 495 5.34 -15.12 -10.85
CA TRP A 495 5.75 -15.89 -12.02
C TRP A 495 4.90 -17.12 -12.29
N GLY A 496 4.10 -17.58 -11.33
CA GLY A 496 3.21 -18.71 -11.57
C GLY A 496 2.07 -18.35 -12.53
N GLY A 497 1.63 -19.34 -13.31
CA GLY A 497 0.48 -19.19 -14.20
C GLY A 497 0.07 -20.52 -14.85
N PRO A 498 -0.96 -20.51 -15.70
CA PRO A 498 -1.34 -21.69 -16.48
C PRO A 498 -0.20 -22.16 -17.39
N LEU A 499 0.09 -23.47 -17.41
CA LEU A 499 1.10 -24.05 -18.29
C LEU A 499 0.58 -24.06 -19.75
N ILE A 500 1.36 -23.47 -20.67
CA ILE A 500 1.05 -23.37 -22.10
C ILE A 500 1.71 -24.51 -22.89
N ALA A 501 2.96 -24.83 -22.57
CA ALA A 501 3.69 -25.87 -23.28
C ALA A 501 3.16 -27.26 -22.86
N LYS A 502 2.84 -28.11 -23.84
CA LYS A 502 2.80 -29.56 -23.58
C LYS A 502 4.22 -29.96 -23.24
N LEU A 503 4.44 -30.50 -22.05
CA LEU A 503 5.72 -31.15 -21.70
C LEU A 503 6.04 -32.12 -22.84
N THR A 504 7.06 -31.81 -23.63
CA THR A 504 7.65 -32.79 -24.54
C THR A 504 8.29 -33.85 -23.67
N ASP A 505 7.96 -35.11 -23.89
CA ASP A 505 8.42 -36.32 -23.18
C ASP A 505 9.97 -36.52 -23.12
N GLN A 506 10.77 -35.51 -23.42
CA GLN A 506 12.23 -35.59 -23.37
C GLN A 506 12.83 -35.37 -21.98
N ASP A 507 12.07 -34.86 -21.00
CA ASP A 507 12.51 -34.81 -19.60
C ASP A 507 12.25 -36.12 -18.83
N TYR A 508 11.58 -37.11 -19.46
CA TYR A 508 11.24 -38.40 -18.85
C TYR A 508 12.22 -39.54 -19.14
N GLN A 509 13.25 -39.33 -19.97
CA GLN A 509 14.20 -40.41 -20.30
C GLN A 509 15.61 -40.13 -19.80
N SER A 510 15.79 -40.29 -18.49
CA SER A 510 17.02 -40.88 -17.97
C SER A 510 16.68 -41.78 -16.78
N GLY A 511 16.50 -43.07 -17.08
CA GLY A 511 16.58 -44.15 -16.09
C GLY A 511 15.30 -44.95 -15.84
N GLY A 512 15.19 -46.11 -16.50
CA GLY A 512 14.48 -47.28 -15.95
C GLY A 512 13.19 -47.72 -16.66
N SER A 513 13.16 -49.00 -17.02
CA SER A 513 12.08 -49.69 -17.76
C SER A 513 10.72 -49.76 -17.04
N PRO A 514 9.62 -50.06 -17.78
CA PRO A 514 8.26 -50.11 -17.25
C PRO A 514 7.95 -51.47 -16.61
N GLY A 515 7.62 -51.48 -15.31
CA GLY A 515 7.17 -52.69 -14.62
C GLY A 515 6.64 -52.44 -13.20
N SER A 516 5.35 -52.73 -13.02
CA SER A 516 4.62 -53.03 -11.77
C SER A 516 4.47 -51.94 -10.69
N THR A 517 3.21 -51.49 -10.54
CA THR A 517 2.47 -51.24 -9.28
C THR A 517 3.27 -51.17 -7.99
N ASN A 518 3.34 -49.98 -7.39
CA ASN A 518 3.07 -49.72 -5.97
C ASN A 518 2.97 -48.20 -5.73
N ASP A 519 1.89 -47.79 -5.07
CA ASP A 519 1.68 -46.45 -4.52
C ASP A 519 2.80 -46.10 -3.50
N ALA A 520 3.77 -45.30 -3.92
CA ALA A 520 4.52 -44.31 -3.15
C ALA A 520 5.76 -43.92 -3.97
N THR A 521 5.99 -42.62 -4.11
CA THR A 521 7.19 -41.96 -4.70
C THR A 521 7.02 -41.52 -6.15
N GLU A 522 6.39 -40.36 -6.33
CA GLU A 522 6.79 -39.37 -7.34
C GLU A 522 6.29 -38.00 -6.85
N SER A 523 7.09 -37.36 -6.00
CA SER A 523 6.84 -36.00 -5.51
C SER A 523 6.86 -35.07 -6.71
N SER A 524 5.70 -34.55 -7.12
CA SER A 524 5.58 -33.66 -8.29
C SER A 524 6.59 -32.52 -8.22
N SER A 525 7.41 -32.38 -9.25
CA SER A 525 8.52 -31.43 -9.38
C SER A 525 8.12 -29.94 -9.38
N TYR A 526 6.83 -29.62 -9.40
CA TYR A 526 6.31 -28.25 -9.48
C TYR A 526 5.55 -27.82 -8.22
N VAL A 527 5.49 -26.51 -8.00
CA VAL A 527 4.63 -25.91 -6.99
C VAL A 527 3.36 -25.39 -7.63
N PHE A 528 2.21 -25.68 -7.02
CA PHE A 528 0.90 -25.29 -7.51
C PHE A 528 0.21 -24.30 -6.57
N ASP A 529 -0.43 -23.29 -7.16
CA ASP A 529 -1.33 -22.38 -6.48
C ASP A 529 -2.76 -22.95 -6.39
N ILE A 530 -3.63 -22.33 -5.59
CA ILE A 530 -5.04 -22.69 -5.40
C ILE A 530 -5.84 -22.58 -6.71
N ASP A 531 -5.47 -21.68 -7.62
CA ASP A 531 -6.12 -21.52 -8.93
C ASP A 531 -5.61 -22.50 -10.01
N GLY A 532 -4.67 -23.38 -9.65
CA GLY A 532 -4.02 -24.32 -10.56
C GLY A 532 -2.82 -23.75 -11.32
N SER A 533 -2.40 -22.52 -11.03
CA SER A 533 -1.17 -21.95 -11.57
C SER A 533 0.06 -22.75 -11.15
N VAL A 534 1.00 -22.89 -12.07
CA VAL A 534 2.23 -23.66 -11.89
C VAL A 534 3.42 -22.72 -11.75
N TYR A 535 4.30 -23.00 -10.81
CA TYR A 535 5.62 -22.39 -10.67
C TYR A 535 6.70 -23.46 -10.90
N LEU A 536 7.64 -23.19 -11.81
CA LEU A 536 8.58 -24.20 -12.31
C LEU A 536 9.68 -24.53 -11.29
N GLN A 537 10.07 -25.80 -11.20
CA GLN A 537 11.13 -26.27 -10.29
C GLN A 537 12.42 -25.50 -10.45
N LYS A 538 12.81 -25.26 -11.70
CA LYS A 538 14.07 -24.61 -12.03
C LYS A 538 14.15 -23.15 -11.59
N TRP A 539 13.02 -22.52 -11.25
CA TRP A 539 13.00 -21.20 -10.63
C TRP A 539 13.16 -21.26 -9.11
N MET A 540 13.02 -22.45 -8.49
CA MET A 540 13.21 -22.71 -7.06
C MET A 540 14.70 -22.77 -6.69
N LYS A 541 15.43 -21.66 -6.90
CA LYS A 541 16.87 -21.56 -6.66
C LYS A 541 17.23 -21.36 -5.18
N SER A 542 16.35 -20.69 -4.43
CA SER A 542 16.56 -20.43 -3.00
C SER A 542 16.67 -21.73 -2.19
N PRO A 543 17.63 -21.87 -1.27
CA PRO A 543 17.68 -23.03 -0.37
C PRO A 543 16.46 -23.10 0.56
N SER A 544 15.72 -21.99 0.74
CA SER A 544 14.50 -21.94 1.55
C SER A 544 13.42 -22.93 1.11
N TRP A 545 13.39 -23.32 -0.17
CA TRP A 545 12.44 -24.29 -0.72
C TRP A 545 12.64 -25.72 -0.16
N ALA A 546 13.85 -26.03 0.31
CA ALA A 546 14.18 -27.34 0.88
C ALA A 546 13.92 -27.40 2.40
N SER A 547 13.53 -26.29 3.04
CA SER A 547 13.28 -26.26 4.47
C SER A 547 12.07 -27.14 4.82
N SER A 548 12.12 -27.79 6.00
CA SER A 548 11.01 -28.64 6.48
C SER A 548 9.70 -27.85 6.63
N ALA A 549 9.81 -26.57 6.98
CA ALA A 549 8.71 -25.62 7.04
C ALA A 549 8.08 -25.36 5.66
N SER A 550 8.90 -25.07 4.64
CA SER A 550 8.44 -24.87 3.26
C SER A 550 7.78 -26.13 2.71
N LEU A 551 8.43 -27.29 2.88
CA LEU A 551 7.88 -28.58 2.47
C LEU A 551 6.54 -28.88 3.16
N ALA A 552 6.38 -28.53 4.43
CA ALA A 552 5.11 -28.70 5.14
C ALA A 552 4.01 -27.78 4.59
N PHE A 553 4.34 -26.52 4.29
CA PHE A 553 3.41 -25.54 3.74
C PHE A 553 2.90 -25.95 2.35
N TRP A 554 3.81 -26.35 1.45
CA TRP A 554 3.48 -26.68 0.05
C TRP A 554 2.91 -28.09 -0.18
N LYS A 555 2.88 -28.97 0.85
CA LYS A 555 2.31 -30.33 0.74
C LYS A 555 0.80 -30.36 0.53
N ASN A 556 0.04 -29.35 0.96
CA ASN A 556 -1.43 -29.34 0.90
C ASN A 556 -2.03 -27.96 0.57
N PRO A 557 -1.73 -27.34 -0.59
CA PRO A 557 -2.18 -25.98 -0.88
C PRO A 557 -3.68 -25.88 -1.21
N ARG A 558 -4.34 -26.99 -1.58
CA ARG A 558 -5.72 -26.96 -2.10
C ARG A 558 -6.74 -26.50 -1.05
N SER A 559 -7.54 -25.50 -1.42
CA SER A 559 -8.76 -25.16 -0.67
C SER A 559 -9.73 -26.34 -0.71
N LYS A 560 -10.24 -26.74 0.45
CA LYS A 560 -11.17 -27.88 0.57
C LYS A 560 -12.64 -27.46 0.55
N ARG A 561 -12.94 -26.15 0.65
CA ARG A 561 -14.30 -25.66 0.94
C ARG A 561 -14.70 -24.35 0.23
N GLY A 562 -13.77 -23.63 -0.40
CA GLY A 562 -14.01 -22.26 -0.91
C GLY A 562 -14.23 -22.13 -2.42
N ILE A 563 -14.82 -21.00 -2.84
CA ILE A 563 -14.89 -20.61 -4.28
C ILE A 563 -13.63 -19.81 -4.63
N VAL A 564 -12.95 -20.19 -5.71
CA VAL A 564 -11.73 -19.52 -6.18
C VAL A 564 -12.05 -18.65 -7.40
N PHE A 565 -11.85 -17.33 -7.27
CA PHE A 565 -11.93 -16.39 -8.40
C PHE A 565 -10.56 -16.12 -9.01
N SER A 566 -9.53 -16.04 -8.16
CA SER A 566 -8.12 -15.88 -8.56
C SER A 566 -7.21 -16.30 -7.40
N LYS A 567 -5.89 -16.33 -7.62
CA LYS A 567 -4.87 -16.62 -6.58
C LYS A 567 -5.10 -15.87 -5.26
N ASN A 568 -5.55 -14.61 -5.35
CA ASN A 568 -5.70 -13.73 -4.19
C ASN A 568 -7.16 -13.60 -3.72
N LEU A 569 -8.13 -14.16 -4.46
CA LEU A 569 -9.55 -14.00 -4.20
C LEU A 569 -10.20 -15.38 -4.04
N VAL A 570 -10.24 -15.84 -2.79
CA VAL A 570 -10.88 -17.10 -2.39
C VAL A 570 -11.97 -16.78 -1.38
N VAL A 571 -13.17 -17.31 -1.56
CA VAL A 571 -14.32 -17.12 -0.65
C VAL A 571 -14.40 -18.30 0.31
N ALA A 572 -14.73 -18.05 1.58
CA ALA A 572 -14.94 -19.07 2.62
C ALA A 572 -13.72 -19.95 2.97
N ASP A 573 -12.55 -19.61 2.44
CA ASP A 573 -11.25 -20.16 2.79
C ASP A 573 -10.19 -19.07 2.54
N MET A 574 -9.01 -19.26 3.10
CA MET A 574 -7.89 -18.35 2.94
C MET A 574 -7.11 -18.69 1.66
N ASN A 575 -6.63 -17.65 0.98
CA ASN A 575 -5.67 -17.84 -0.10
C ASN A 575 -4.27 -18.21 0.45
N LEU A 576 -3.34 -18.65 -0.40
CA LEU A 576 -2.00 -19.06 0.06
C LEU A 576 -1.22 -17.90 0.67
N MET A 577 -1.38 -16.69 0.14
CA MET A 577 -0.70 -15.50 0.65
C MET A 577 -1.18 -15.16 2.07
N GLU A 578 -2.48 -15.20 2.30
CA GLU A 578 -3.12 -15.00 3.59
C GLU A 578 -2.65 -16.06 4.60
N LYS A 579 -2.61 -17.34 4.19
CA LYS A 579 -2.08 -18.44 5.04
C LYS A 579 -0.61 -18.22 5.41
N ALA A 580 0.25 -17.90 4.44
CA ALA A 580 1.68 -17.66 4.67
C ALA A 580 1.91 -16.44 5.58
N ALA A 581 1.20 -15.33 5.31
CA ALA A 581 1.29 -14.11 6.10
C ALA A 581 0.86 -14.31 7.56
N LEU A 582 -0.21 -15.08 7.79
CA LEU A 582 -0.67 -15.42 9.14
C LEU A 582 0.36 -16.25 9.91
N ILE A 583 0.93 -17.29 9.28
CA ILE A 583 1.97 -18.12 9.91
C ILE A 583 3.20 -17.27 10.26
N CYS A 584 3.69 -16.46 9.30
CA CYS A 584 4.82 -15.56 9.51
C CYS A 584 4.57 -14.59 10.66
N ARG A 585 3.40 -13.94 10.69
CA ARG A 585 2.99 -13.03 11.77
C ARG A 585 2.95 -13.73 13.13
N ASP A 586 2.32 -14.90 13.23
CA ASP A 586 2.18 -15.61 14.51
C ASP A 586 3.54 -15.98 15.09
N LYS A 587 4.48 -16.35 14.21
CA LYS A 587 5.88 -16.60 14.60
C LYS A 587 6.60 -15.31 14.98
N TYR A 588 6.41 -14.24 14.22
CA TYR A 588 6.98 -12.93 14.52
C TYR A 588 6.55 -12.42 15.90
N GLN A 589 5.26 -12.55 16.25
CA GLN A 589 4.75 -12.16 17.57
C GLN A 589 5.38 -12.96 18.71
N VAL A 590 5.67 -14.25 18.50
CA VAL A 590 6.39 -15.06 19.49
C VAL A 590 7.82 -14.56 19.67
N VAL A 591 8.50 -14.22 18.57
CA VAL A 591 9.86 -13.66 18.61
C VAL A 591 9.87 -12.30 19.31
N GLU A 592 8.97 -11.38 18.96
CA GLU A 592 8.87 -10.06 19.62
C GLU A 592 8.59 -10.19 21.13
N LYS A 593 7.67 -11.06 21.54
CA LYS A 593 7.39 -11.30 22.97
C LYS A 593 8.60 -11.87 23.69
N THR A 594 9.33 -12.78 23.04
CA THR A 594 10.54 -13.38 23.61
C THR A 594 11.63 -12.32 23.74
N GLN A 595 11.84 -11.50 22.72
CA GLN A 595 12.81 -10.40 22.73
C GLN A 595 12.48 -9.37 23.82
N ALA A 596 11.22 -8.95 23.92
CA ALA A 596 10.77 -8.04 24.97
C ALA A 596 10.96 -8.64 26.38
N THR A 597 10.78 -9.96 26.54
CA THR A 597 11.03 -10.65 27.81
C THR A 597 12.53 -10.67 28.14
N ILE A 598 13.40 -10.90 27.16
CA ILE A 598 14.85 -10.85 27.32
C ILE A 598 15.30 -9.44 27.70
N GLU A 599 14.79 -8.42 27.01
CA GLU A 599 15.09 -7.01 27.30
C GLU A 599 14.60 -6.60 28.70
N ALA A 600 13.39 -7.00 29.08
CA ALA A 600 12.88 -6.77 30.43
C ALA A 600 13.77 -7.44 31.49
N ALA A 601 14.17 -8.71 31.28
CA ALA A 601 15.07 -9.43 32.19
C ALA A 601 16.46 -8.78 32.26
N MET A 602 16.98 -8.28 31.13
CA MET A 602 18.22 -7.49 31.12
C MET A 602 18.08 -6.21 31.93
N ILE A 603 16.98 -5.46 31.74
CA ILE A 603 16.72 -4.21 32.47
C ILE A 603 16.55 -4.48 33.97
N GLU A 604 15.87 -5.54 34.38
CA GLU A 604 15.74 -5.93 35.79
C GLU A 604 17.04 -6.44 36.41
N GLY A 605 17.94 -7.03 35.61
CA GLY A 605 19.29 -7.41 36.03
C GLY A 605 20.24 -6.23 36.24
N ILE A 606 19.97 -5.07 35.60
CA ILE A 606 20.79 -3.85 35.73
C ILE A 606 20.80 -3.28 37.16
N PRO A 607 19.66 -3.12 37.88
CA PRO A 607 19.64 -2.73 39.30
C PRO A 607 20.50 -3.62 40.19
N SER A 608 20.45 -4.94 39.98
CA SER A 608 21.23 -5.91 40.76
C SER A 608 22.74 -5.74 40.54
N ASN A 609 23.15 -5.43 39.31
CA ASN A 609 24.55 -5.10 39.00
C ASN A 609 24.95 -3.70 39.49
N ILE A 610 24.05 -2.72 39.50
CA ILE A 610 24.29 -1.38 40.06
C ILE A 610 24.53 -1.47 41.58
N ASP A 611 23.76 -2.29 42.29
CA ASP A 611 23.98 -2.49 43.73
C ASP A 611 25.28 -3.25 44.00
N LEU A 612 25.65 -4.21 43.14
CA LEU A 612 26.98 -4.83 43.19
C LEU A 612 28.09 -3.79 42.93
N PHE A 613 27.92 -2.89 41.97
CA PHE A 613 28.85 -1.79 41.69
C PHE A 613 28.94 -0.80 42.85
N LYS A 614 27.82 -0.46 43.51
CA LYS A 614 27.81 0.37 44.73
C LYS A 614 28.52 -0.34 45.89
N VAL A 615 28.35 -1.66 46.04
CA VAL A 615 29.06 -2.47 47.04
C VAL A 615 30.57 -2.50 46.75
N ILE A 616 30.98 -2.66 45.49
CA ILE A 616 32.40 -2.63 45.08
C ILE A 616 33.01 -1.23 45.25
N LEU A 617 32.26 -0.16 44.94
CA LEU A 617 32.66 1.23 45.16
C LEU A 617 32.79 1.54 46.66
N SER A 618 31.85 1.10 47.49
CA SER A 618 31.91 1.30 48.95
C SER A 618 33.02 0.47 49.62
N LEU A 619 33.31 -0.74 49.13
CA LEU A 619 34.45 -1.55 49.57
C LEU A 619 35.81 -0.92 49.19
N SER A 620 35.91 -0.30 48.01
CA SER A 620 37.14 0.40 47.58
C SER A 620 37.36 1.73 48.31
N PHE A 621 36.30 2.48 48.65
CA PHE A 621 36.41 3.65 49.52
C PHE A 621 36.78 3.30 50.98
N SER A 622 36.35 2.12 51.46
CA SER A 622 36.72 1.63 52.79
C SER A 622 38.18 1.15 52.85
N ALA A 623 38.70 0.57 51.75
CA ALA A 623 40.11 0.17 51.65
C ALA A 623 41.08 1.36 51.60
N VAL A 624 40.67 2.50 51.03
CA VAL A 624 41.50 3.73 51.00
C VAL A 624 41.54 4.44 52.35
N SER A 625 40.53 4.29 53.21
CA SER A 625 40.56 4.86 54.57
C SER A 625 41.41 4.06 55.57
N VAL A 626 41.62 2.76 55.35
CA VAL A 626 42.47 1.92 56.22
C VAL A 626 43.97 2.06 55.90
N CYS A 627 44.34 2.53 54.70
CA CYS A 627 45.74 2.82 54.35
C CYS A 627 46.24 4.22 54.80
N ASN A 628 45.41 5.03 55.47
CA ASN A 628 45.81 6.33 56.05
C ASN A 628 45.94 6.31 57.58
N PHE A 629 45.90 5.13 58.20
CA PHE A 629 46.21 4.91 59.62
C PHE A 629 47.17 3.73 59.76
N PHE A 630 48.38 3.85 59.22
CA PHE A 630 49.60 3.21 59.72
C PHE A 630 50.82 4.03 59.33
#